data_AF-A0AAX2A4E5-F1
#
_entry.id   AF-A0AAX2A4E5-F1
#
_cell.length_a   1.000
_cell.length_b   1.000
_cell.length_c   1.000
_cell.angle_alpha   90.00
_cell.angle_beta   90.00
_cell.angle_gamma   90.00
#
_symmetry.space_group_name_H-M   'P 1'
#
loop_
_entity.id
_entity.type
_entity.pdbx_description
1 polymer ?
#
loop_
_entity_poly.entity_id
_entity_poly.type
_entity_poly.pdbx_seq_one_letter_code
_entity_poly.pdbx_strand_id
1 'polypeptide(L)'
;LEHNEEKVKNFFTLGTFAFIAIMLWALYLIFVANSSKLGMAMLFGAAFGLIIAKAQICFTSAFRDIFTTGRSELAIAIIIGMAVATLGVFTYLNMGAAPKIFWTGPNVVIGGLLFGFGIVIAGGCECGWMYRAVEGQVHFWIVGVG
;
A
#
# COMPACT_ATOMS: atom_id res chain seq x y z
N LEU A 1 17.97 -26.73 5.09
CA LEU A 1 17.82 -25.41 5.73
C LEU A 1 17.19 -25.68 7.09
N GLU A 2 18.00 -25.70 8.15
CA GLU A 2 17.49 -25.90 9.52
C GLU A 2 16.44 -24.82 9.81
N HIS A 3 15.18 -25.25 9.89
CA HIS A 3 14.05 -24.39 10.23
C HIS A 3 14.19 -24.05 11.71
N ASN A 4 14.95 -22.99 12.01
CA ASN A 4 15.21 -22.55 13.36
C ASN A 4 13.91 -21.93 13.93
N GLU A 5 13.02 -22.78 14.45
CA GLU A 5 11.69 -22.44 14.98
C GLU A 5 11.75 -21.31 16.00
N GLU A 6 12.83 -21.23 16.79
CA GLU A 6 13.07 -20.11 17.73
C GLU A 6 13.22 -18.77 17.02
N LYS A 7 13.91 -18.70 15.89
CA LYS A 7 14.03 -17.44 15.11
C LYS A 7 12.69 -17.02 14.53
N VAL A 8 11.90 -17.97 14.01
CA VAL A 8 10.57 -17.67 13.44
C VAL A 8 9.62 -17.20 14.53
N LYS A 9 9.62 -17.87 15.68
CA LYS A 9 8.82 -17.48 16.86
C LYS A 9 9.23 -16.11 17.39
N ASN A 10 10.53 -15.81 17.48
CA ASN A 10 11.00 -14.50 17.91
C ASN A 10 10.61 -13.38 16.93
N PHE A 11 10.76 -13.58 15.62
CA PHE A 11 10.31 -12.59 14.62
C PHE A 11 8.79 -12.37 14.64
N PHE A 12 8.01 -13.44 14.79
CA PHE A 12 6.54 -13.35 14.89
C PHE A 12 6.08 -12.65 16.16
N THR A 13 6.79 -12.90 17.27
CA THR A 13 6.53 -12.24 18.56
C THR A 13 6.89 -10.75 18.47
N LEU A 14 8.02 -10.41 17.86
CA LEU A 14 8.45 -9.03 17.62
C LEU A 14 7.44 -8.25 16.75
N GLY A 15 6.95 -8.89 15.67
CA GLY A 15 5.91 -8.32 14.81
C GLY A 15 4.59 -8.10 15.55
N THR A 16 4.20 -9.03 16.42
CA THR A 16 2.99 -8.92 17.25
C THR A 16 3.11 -7.76 18.25
N PHE A 17 4.26 -7.62 18.92
CA PHE A 17 4.53 -6.50 19.82
C PHE A 17 4.52 -5.15 19.09
N ALA A 18 5.12 -5.07 17.90
CA ALA A 18 5.13 -3.85 17.10
C ALA A 18 3.70 -3.43 16.68
N PHE A 19 2.86 -4.40 16.28
CA PHE A 19 1.47 -4.13 15.94
C PHE A 19 0.65 -3.65 17.14
N ILE A 20 0.83 -4.28 18.31
CA ILE A 20 0.19 -3.84 19.56
C ILE A 20 0.66 -2.44 19.95
N ALA A 21 1.94 -2.14 19.84
CA ALA A 21 2.49 -0.81 20.13
C ALA A 21 1.90 0.28 19.22
N ILE A 22 1.75 -0.01 17.92
CA ILE A 22 1.09 0.88 16.94
C ILE A 22 -0.37 1.13 17.32
N MET A 23 -1.10 0.07 17.69
CA MET A 23 -2.50 0.18 18.12
C MET A 23 -2.63 1.02 19.39
N LEU A 24 -1.79 0.78 20.40
CA LEU A 24 -1.79 1.55 21.64
C LEU A 24 -1.42 3.02 21.41
N TRP A 25 -0.45 3.29 20.52
CA TRP A 25 -0.08 4.64 20.14
C TRP A 25 -1.20 5.38 19.41
N ALA A 26 -1.90 4.69 18.49
CA ALA A 26 -3.06 5.25 17.81
C ALA A 26 -4.21 5.57 18.78
N LEU A 27 -4.50 4.68 19.73
CA LEU A 27 -5.46 4.93 20.81
C LEU A 27 -5.03 6.13 21.68
N TYR A 28 -3.76 6.22 22.06
CA TYR A 28 -3.23 7.36 22.81
C TYR A 28 -3.44 8.69 22.06
N LEU A 29 -3.17 8.74 20.75
CA LEU A 29 -3.37 9.94 19.94
C LEU A 29 -4.85 10.36 19.83
N ILE A 30 -5.78 9.40 19.85
CA ILE A 30 -7.22 9.65 19.80
C ILE A 30 -7.73 10.19 21.14
N PHE A 31 -7.35 9.54 22.25
CA PHE A 31 -7.91 9.83 23.57
C PHE A 31 -7.18 10.93 24.34
N VAL A 32 -5.86 11.10 24.16
CA VAL A 32 -5.04 12.03 24.96
C VAL A 32 -4.63 13.27 24.16
N ALA A 33 -4.21 13.09 22.90
CA ALA A 33 -3.75 14.21 22.07
C ALA A 33 -4.88 14.94 21.31
N ASN A 34 -6.14 14.51 21.47
CA ASN A 34 -7.37 15.05 20.86
C ASN A 34 -7.27 15.28 19.33
N SER A 35 -6.35 14.57 18.67
CA SER A 35 -6.02 14.70 17.25
C SER A 35 -6.59 13.49 16.51
N SER A 36 -7.92 13.37 16.54
CA SER A 36 -8.67 12.21 16.02
C SER A 36 -8.37 11.86 14.56
N LYS A 37 -8.03 12.86 13.74
CA LYS A 37 -7.64 12.68 12.33
C LYS A 37 -6.35 11.86 12.18
N LEU A 38 -5.35 12.11 13.02
CA LEU A 38 -4.04 11.47 12.93
C LEU A 38 -4.10 10.02 13.42
N GLY A 39 -4.84 9.78 14.51
CA GLY A 39 -5.07 8.44 15.03
C GLY A 39 -5.85 7.54 14.06
N MET A 40 -6.92 8.06 13.46
CA MET A 40 -7.64 7.31 12.42
C MET A 40 -6.78 7.05 11.18
N ALA A 41 -5.98 8.02 10.73
CA ALA A 41 -5.07 7.82 9.60
C ALA A 41 -4.05 6.71 9.87
N MET A 42 -3.52 6.63 11.10
CA MET A 42 -2.56 5.60 11.49
C MET A 42 -3.19 4.20 11.52
N LEU A 43 -4.40 4.06 12.05
CA LEU A 43 -5.13 2.77 12.07
C LEU A 43 -5.47 2.30 10.66
N PHE A 44 -6.04 3.18 9.83
CA PHE A 44 -6.34 2.85 8.44
C PHE A 44 -5.07 2.53 7.65
N GLY A 45 -3.99 3.29 7.82
CA GLY A 45 -2.71 3.04 7.17
C GLY A 45 -2.10 1.70 7.56
N ALA A 46 -2.11 1.35 8.85
CA ALA A 46 -1.59 0.07 9.33
C ALA A 46 -2.41 -1.12 8.80
N ALA A 47 -3.74 -1.03 8.84
CA ALA A 47 -4.63 -2.06 8.31
C ALA A 47 -4.47 -2.24 6.79
N PHE A 48 -4.48 -1.13 6.05
CA PHE A 48 -4.32 -1.14 4.59
C PHE A 48 -2.95 -1.66 4.15
N GLY A 49 -1.87 -1.23 4.83
CA GLY A 49 -0.52 -1.70 4.55
C GLY A 49 -0.35 -3.20 4.79
N LEU A 50 -0.94 -3.74 5.86
CA LEU A 50 -0.90 -5.17 6.14
C LEU A 50 -1.65 -5.99 5.08
N ILE A 51 -2.80 -5.49 4.60
CA ILE A 51 -3.56 -6.11 3.52
C ILE A 51 -2.72 -6.13 2.23
N ILE A 52 -2.09 -5.01 1.85
CA ILE A 52 -1.25 -4.96 0.63
C ILE A 52 -0.06 -5.91 0.73
N ALA A 53 0.64 -5.92 1.87
CA ALA A 53 1.79 -6.79 2.06
C ALA A 53 1.42 -8.28 1.94
N LYS A 54 0.24 -8.66 2.41
CA LYS A 54 -0.26 -10.05 2.29
C LYS A 54 -0.82 -10.38 0.91
N ALA A 55 -1.50 -9.43 0.28
CA ALA A 55 -2.09 -9.61 -1.05
C ALA A 55 -1.05 -9.45 -2.18
N GLN A 56 0.16 -8.96 -1.87
CA GLN A 56 1.26 -8.74 -2.82
C GLN A 56 0.79 -8.01 -4.09
N ILE A 57 -0.05 -6.99 -3.90
CA ILE A 57 -0.69 -6.25 -5.00
C ILE A 57 0.36 -5.39 -5.69
N CYS A 58 0.56 -5.65 -6.98
CA CYS A 58 1.44 -4.88 -7.84
C CYS A 58 0.75 -4.59 -9.17
N PHE A 59 0.40 -3.32 -9.42
CA PHE A 59 -0.32 -2.91 -10.63
C PHE A 59 0.49 -3.21 -11.90
N THR A 60 1.81 -2.97 -11.88
CA THR A 60 2.68 -3.23 -13.04
C THR A 60 2.78 -4.71 -13.37
N SER A 61 2.85 -5.58 -12.34
CA SER A 61 2.79 -7.03 -12.54
C SER A 61 1.44 -7.47 -13.10
N ALA A 62 0.33 -6.88 -12.64
CA ALA A 62 -1.00 -7.17 -13.16
C ALA A 62 -1.10 -6.93 -14.67
N PHE A 63 -0.67 -5.75 -15.13
CA PHE A 63 -0.67 -5.42 -16.55
C PHE A 63 0.29 -6.31 -17.33
N ARG A 64 1.51 -6.50 -16.84
CA ARG A 64 2.49 -7.37 -17.50
C ARG A 64 1.93 -8.79 -17.65
N ASP A 65 1.36 -9.36 -16.61
CA ASP A 65 0.89 -10.76 -16.58
C ASP A 65 -0.32 -10.97 -17.51
N ILE A 66 -1.19 -9.97 -17.70
CA ILE A 66 -2.24 -10.00 -18.73
C ILE A 66 -1.62 -10.13 -20.13
N PHE A 67 -0.62 -9.30 -20.45
CA PHE A 67 -0.05 -9.26 -21.80
C PHE A 67 0.93 -10.40 -22.08
N THR A 68 1.70 -10.85 -21.09
CA THR A 68 2.73 -11.90 -21.30
C THR A 68 2.20 -13.30 -21.08
N THR A 69 1.37 -13.52 -20.06
CA THR A 69 0.91 -14.85 -19.64
C THR A 69 -0.59 -15.06 -19.82
N GLY A 70 -1.35 -14.01 -20.15
CA GLY A 70 -2.81 -14.08 -20.23
C GLY A 70 -3.52 -14.28 -18.88
N ARG A 71 -2.80 -14.18 -17.75
CA ARG A 71 -3.39 -14.38 -16.42
C ARG A 71 -4.03 -13.09 -15.92
N SER A 72 -5.36 -13.10 -15.78
CA SER A 72 -6.15 -11.91 -15.42
C SER A 72 -6.57 -11.83 -13.95
N GLU A 73 -6.27 -12.85 -13.13
CA GLU A 73 -6.75 -12.94 -11.73
C GLU A 73 -6.43 -11.67 -10.92
N LEU A 74 -5.17 -11.22 -10.96
CA LEU A 74 -4.73 -10.05 -10.19
C LEU A 74 -5.31 -8.74 -10.76
N ALA A 75 -5.49 -8.67 -12.08
CA ALA A 75 -6.10 -7.52 -12.73
C ALA A 75 -7.60 -7.38 -12.42
N ILE A 76 -8.34 -8.50 -12.39
CA ILE A 76 -9.75 -8.52 -12.01
C ILE A 76 -9.90 -8.06 -10.55
N ALA A 77 -9.05 -8.55 -9.64
CA ALA A 77 -9.03 -8.12 -8.25
C ALA A 77 -8.82 -6.60 -8.12
N ILE A 78 -7.88 -6.04 -8.89
CA ILE A 78 -7.62 -4.60 -8.91
C ILE A 78 -8.82 -3.81 -9.42
N ILE A 79 -9.44 -4.23 -10.53
CA ILE A 79 -10.60 -3.54 -11.12
C ILE A 79 -11.77 -3.52 -10.13
N ILE A 80 -12.04 -4.66 -9.48
CA ILE A 80 -13.08 -4.75 -8.44
C ILE A 80 -12.75 -3.83 -7.27
N GLY A 81 -11.49 -3.83 -6.81
CA GLY A 81 -11.03 -2.93 -5.74
C GLY A 81 -11.23 -1.45 -6.08
N MET A 82 -10.89 -1.05 -7.30
CA MET A 82 -11.11 0.32 -7.78
C MET A 82 -12.59 0.68 -7.90
N ALA A 83 -13.44 -0.26 -8.33
CA ALA A 83 -14.89 -0.06 -8.39
C ALA A 83 -15.49 0.16 -6.99
N VAL A 84 -15.10 -0.66 -6.00
CA VAL A 84 -15.55 -0.50 -4.62
C VAL A 84 -15.05 0.83 -4.02
N ALA A 85 -13.79 1.19 -4.26
CA ALA A 85 -13.22 2.44 -3.76
C ALA A 85 -13.93 3.67 -4.35
N THR A 86 -14.22 3.67 -5.65
CA THR A 86 -14.94 4.77 -6.31
C THR A 86 -16.38 4.92 -5.80
N LEU A 87 -17.10 3.81 -5.58
CA LEU A 87 -18.44 3.85 -4.96
C LEU A 87 -18.40 4.36 -3.51
N GLY A 88 -17.37 3.99 -2.75
CA GLY A 88 -17.15 4.50 -1.39
C GLY A 88 -16.94 6.01 -1.36
N VAL A 89 -16.07 6.53 -2.23
CA VAL A 89 -15.83 7.97 -2.36
C VAL A 89 -17.08 8.70 -2.85
N PHE A 90 -17.80 8.14 -3.82
CA PHE A 90 -19.04 8.74 -4.33
C PHE A 90 -20.10 8.90 -3.24
N THR A 91 -20.28 7.89 -2.39
CA THR A 91 -21.18 7.98 -1.24
C THR A 91 -20.75 9.08 -0.27
N TYR A 92 -19.43 9.18 0.00
CA TYR A 92 -18.88 10.20 0.88
C TYR A 92 -19.07 11.63 0.34
N LEU A 93 -18.95 11.82 -0.97
CA LEU A 93 -19.22 13.11 -1.62
C LEU A 93 -20.71 13.51 -1.52
N ASN A 94 -21.63 12.56 -1.70
CA ASN A 94 -23.07 12.83 -1.55
C ASN A 94 -23.48 13.20 -0.11
N MET A 95 -22.71 12.77 0.89
CA MET A 95 -22.90 13.17 2.29
C MET A 95 -22.40 14.59 2.61
N GLY A 96 -21.97 15.36 1.61
CA GLY A 96 -21.58 16.77 1.74
C GLY A 96 -20.07 17.00 1.91
N ALA A 97 -19.23 15.99 1.68
CA ALA A 97 -17.77 16.18 1.70
C ALA A 97 -17.30 16.97 0.46
N ALA A 98 -16.39 17.92 0.68
CA ALA A 98 -15.82 18.72 -0.40
C ALA A 98 -14.95 17.84 -1.34
N PRO A 99 -15.20 17.87 -2.67
CA PRO A 99 -14.40 17.11 -3.62
C PRO A 99 -13.00 17.72 -3.75
N LYS A 100 -11.98 16.91 -3.48
CA LYS A 100 -10.58 17.27 -3.80
C LYS A 100 -10.28 16.89 -5.25
N ILE A 101 -10.76 17.71 -6.18
CA ILE A 101 -10.47 17.59 -7.62
C ILE A 101 -9.30 18.51 -7.96
N PHE A 102 -8.18 17.90 -8.38
CA PHE A 102 -7.04 18.62 -8.92
C PHE A 102 -7.17 18.75 -10.43
N TRP A 103 -6.70 19.87 -10.97
CA TRP A 103 -6.71 20.13 -12.41
C TRP A 103 -5.84 19.10 -13.14
N THR A 104 -6.44 18.34 -14.05
CA THR A 104 -5.75 17.41 -14.94
C THR A 104 -5.16 18.17 -16.12
N GLY A 105 -4.09 18.93 -15.84
CA GLY A 105 -3.32 19.64 -16.86
C GLY A 105 -2.26 18.76 -17.56
N PRO A 106 -1.50 19.33 -18.51
CA PRO A 106 -0.39 18.64 -19.20
C PRO A 106 0.65 18.04 -18.25
N ASN A 107 0.78 18.60 -17.04
CA ASN A 107 1.65 18.13 -15.98
C ASN A 107 1.38 16.66 -15.61
N VAL A 108 0.13 16.20 -15.67
CA VAL A 108 -0.22 14.80 -15.37
C VAL A 108 0.28 13.86 -16.45
N VAL A 109 0.29 14.29 -17.71
CA VAL A 109 0.79 13.49 -18.83
C VAL A 109 2.31 13.33 -18.73
N ILE A 110 3.02 14.44 -18.51
CA ILE A 110 4.49 14.43 -18.38
C ILE A 110 4.89 13.64 -17.12
N GLY A 111 4.24 13.91 -15.99
CA GLY A 111 4.49 13.21 -14.73
C GLY A 111 4.18 11.72 -14.80
N GLY A 112 3.05 11.35 -15.42
CA GLY A 112 2.66 9.95 -15.60
C GLY A 112 3.62 9.18 -16.50
N LEU A 113 4.13 9.83 -17.57
CA LEU A 113 5.13 9.23 -18.44
C LEU A 113 6.46 9.02 -17.69
N LEU A 114 6.97 10.04 -17.00
CA LEU A 114 8.19 9.93 -16.20
C LEU A 114 8.06 8.89 -15.08
N PHE A 115 6.93 8.86 -14.39
CA PHE A 115 6.62 7.86 -13.37
C PHE A 115 6.58 6.45 -13.97
N GLY A 116 5.95 6.29 -15.14
CA GLY A 116 5.90 5.02 -15.88
C GLY A 116 7.28 4.49 -16.29
N PHE A 117 8.19 5.36 -16.73
CA PHE A 117 9.57 4.96 -16.98
C PHE A 117 10.30 4.56 -15.68
N GLY A 118 10.09 5.33 -14.60
CA GLY A 118 10.69 5.06 -13.30
C GLY A 118 10.34 3.67 -12.74
N ILE A 119 9.06 3.31 -12.73
CA ILE A 119 8.61 2.01 -12.20
C ILE A 119 9.14 0.80 -12.99
N VAL A 120 9.41 0.96 -14.29
CA VAL A 120 10.02 -0.09 -15.13
C VAL A 120 11.49 -0.27 -14.78
N ILE A 121 12.24 0.82 -14.58
CA ILE A 121 13.66 0.78 -14.18
C ILE A 121 13.80 0.24 -12.75
N ALA A 122 12.92 0.66 -11.84
CA ALA A 122 12.88 0.24 -10.45
C ALA A 122 12.48 -1.24 -10.26
N GLY A 123 11.84 -1.85 -11.25
CA GLY A 123 11.40 -3.25 -11.20
C GLY A 123 10.21 -3.51 -10.25
N GLY A 124 9.41 -2.48 -9.93
CA GLY A 124 8.26 -2.59 -9.03
C GLY A 124 7.36 -1.34 -9.04
N CYS A 125 6.09 -1.50 -8.67
CA CYS A 125 5.18 -0.36 -8.43
C CYS A 125 5.33 0.17 -6.99
N GLU A 126 4.63 1.26 -6.62
CA GLU A 126 4.75 1.90 -5.30
C GLU A 126 4.51 0.93 -4.13
N CYS A 127 3.47 0.12 -4.22
CA CYS A 127 3.20 -0.94 -3.25
C CYS A 127 4.23 -2.08 -3.37
N GLY A 128 4.60 -2.40 -4.60
CA GLY A 128 5.49 -3.50 -4.99
C GLY A 128 6.87 -3.45 -4.35
N TRP A 129 7.55 -2.31 -4.44
CA TRP A 129 8.88 -2.17 -3.83
C TRP A 129 8.80 -2.10 -2.30
N MET A 130 7.73 -1.50 -1.74
CA MET A 130 7.58 -1.30 -0.30
C MET A 130 7.43 -2.63 0.46
N TYR A 131 6.57 -3.56 0.01
CA TYR A 131 6.44 -4.84 0.71
C TYR A 131 7.68 -5.73 0.50
N ARG A 132 8.32 -5.69 -0.68
CA ARG A 132 9.54 -6.47 -0.98
C ARG A 132 10.76 -5.99 -0.19
N ALA A 133 10.86 -4.68 0.04
CA ALA A 133 11.84 -4.10 0.94
C ALA A 133 11.69 -4.66 2.37
N VAL A 134 10.46 -4.85 2.84
CA VAL A 134 10.16 -5.37 4.18
C VAL A 134 10.26 -6.91 4.26
N GLU A 135 10.08 -7.62 3.15
CA GLU A 135 10.33 -9.08 3.05
C GLU A 135 11.84 -9.45 3.10
N GLY A 136 12.74 -8.46 3.15
CA GLY A 136 14.18 -8.66 3.33
C GLY A 136 15.01 -8.49 2.06
N GLN A 137 14.41 -8.04 0.95
CA GLN A 137 15.14 -7.74 -0.28
C GLN A 137 15.75 -6.32 -0.21
N VAL A 138 16.99 -6.24 0.29
CA VAL A 138 17.70 -4.97 0.52
C VAL A 138 17.89 -4.10 -0.74
N HIS A 139 17.85 -4.69 -1.94
CA HIS A 139 17.91 -3.94 -3.20
C HIS A 139 16.78 -2.91 -3.28
N PHE A 140 15.57 -3.27 -2.83
CA PHE A 140 14.42 -2.37 -2.90
C PHE A 140 14.48 -1.21 -1.91
N TRP A 141 15.41 -1.21 -0.95
CA TRP A 141 15.62 -0.06 -0.07
C TRP A 141 16.24 1.11 -0.83
N ILE A 142 17.17 0.82 -1.75
CA ILE A 142 17.79 1.84 -2.61
C ILE A 142 16.75 2.45 -3.55
N VAL A 143 15.85 1.61 -4.08
CA VAL A 143 14.73 2.04 -4.91
C VAL A 143 13.77 2.96 -4.15
N GLY A 144 13.58 2.74 -2.85
CA GLY A 144 12.74 3.62 -2.02
C GLY A 144 13.35 4.96 -1.66
N VAL A 145 14.68 5.06 -1.68
CA VAL A 145 15.41 6.29 -1.35
C VAL A 145 15.57 7.20 -2.57
N GLY A 146 15.69 6.63 -3.77
CA GLY A 146 15.87 7.35 -5.04
C GLY A 146 14.55 7.77 -5.67
#